data_AF-V2UHQ5-F1
#
_entry.id   AF-V2UHQ5-F1
#
_cell.length_a   1.000
_cell.length_b   1.000
_cell.length_c   1.000
_cell.angle_alpha   90.00
_cell.angle_beta   90.00
_cell.angle_gamma   90.00
#
_symmetry.space_group_name_H-M   'P 1'
#
loop_
_entity.id
_entity.type
_entity.pdbx_description
1 polymer ?
#
loop_
_entity_poly.entity_id
_entity_poly.type
_entity_poly.pdbx_seq_one_letter_code
_entity_poly.pdbx_strand_id
1 'polypeptide(L)'
;MQDFKMTNIRKLIAPLLICTSLLGGCKNPFESKDKGVEQLNEIEKRWDDAIDVASSTARIALPTPVAKLQDIKRDLGSIELSDCLKPAREALNDYMDIKINVFLQFMADQEPTKFGSDDKLIKYFSIKKECAADQEPKKPSKLATEATAAEVIAKTKATSDAAVMKAAKEKGMSVAEFEAMAAASEATAAASEAMAASH
;
A
#
# COMPACT_ATOMS: atom_id res chain seq x y z
N MET A 1 -20.68 12.24 86.05
CA MET A 1 -20.53 12.52 84.60
C MET A 1 -21.31 11.43 83.88
N GLN A 2 -22.61 11.65 83.66
CA GLN A 2 -23.21 12.21 82.45
C GLN A 2 -22.97 11.37 81.19
N ASP A 3 -24.06 10.75 80.70
CA ASP A 3 -24.56 10.67 79.31
C ASP A 3 -23.58 10.11 78.21
N PHE A 4 -23.96 9.33 77.19
CA PHE A 4 -25.16 9.34 76.35
C PHE A 4 -25.14 8.12 75.39
N LYS A 5 -26.28 7.40 75.31
CA LYS A 5 -26.89 6.58 74.22
C LYS A 5 -26.01 5.94 73.11
N MET A 6 -26.05 4.62 72.89
CA MET A 6 -27.10 3.87 72.14
C MET A 6 -27.29 4.45 70.73
N THR A 7 -26.99 3.76 69.62
CA THR A 7 -27.91 2.82 68.96
C THR A 7 -27.26 2.39 67.63
N ASN A 8 -27.12 1.10 67.34
CA ASN A 8 -26.84 0.63 65.97
C ASN A 8 -27.88 -0.43 65.63
N ILE A 9 -28.95 0.03 64.95
CA ILE A 9 -30.15 -0.73 64.63
C ILE A 9 -30.19 -0.98 63.12
N ARG A 10 -30.06 -2.28 62.81
CA ARG A 10 -30.88 -3.08 61.88
C ARG A 10 -30.89 -2.78 60.37
N LYS A 11 -30.67 -3.91 59.65
CA LYS A 11 -31.42 -4.40 58.45
C LYS A 11 -31.05 -3.69 57.13
N LEU A 12 -30.93 -4.28 55.93
CA LEU A 12 -31.61 -5.36 55.18
C LEU A 12 -30.68 -5.77 53.99
N ILE A 13 -30.60 -7.06 53.56
CA ILE A 13 -31.12 -7.62 52.26
C ILE A 13 -30.72 -6.77 51.03
N ALA A 14 -30.02 -7.16 49.95
CA ALA A 14 -29.98 -8.37 49.10
C ALA A 14 -28.85 -8.23 48.03
N PRO A 15 -28.57 -9.24 47.17
CA PRO A 15 -27.37 -9.35 46.33
C PRO A 15 -27.50 -8.67 44.96
N LEU A 16 -26.39 -8.28 44.34
CA LEU A 16 -26.29 -8.02 42.89
C LEU A 16 -24.87 -8.26 42.40
N LEU A 17 -24.58 -9.55 42.18
CA LEU A 17 -23.54 -10.02 41.28
C LEU A 17 -23.97 -9.62 39.86
N ILE A 18 -23.72 -8.37 39.48
CA ILE A 18 -23.72 -7.95 38.08
C ILE A 18 -22.39 -8.44 37.51
N CYS A 19 -22.35 -9.73 37.17
CA CYS A 19 -21.38 -10.20 36.18
C CYS A 19 -21.69 -9.43 34.90
N THR A 20 -20.79 -8.50 34.60
CA THR A 20 -20.69 -7.68 33.41
C THR A 20 -20.71 -8.57 32.17
N SER A 21 -21.92 -8.92 31.73
CA SER A 21 -22.18 -9.40 30.39
C SER A 21 -21.85 -8.28 29.42
N LEU A 22 -20.70 -8.35 28.76
CA LEU A 22 -20.56 -8.35 27.31
C LEU A 22 -19.07 -8.45 26.96
N LEU A 23 -18.57 -9.69 26.85
CA LEU A 23 -17.42 -10.02 25.99
C LEU A 23 -17.88 -10.07 24.52
N GLY A 24 -18.58 -9.03 24.07
CA GLY A 24 -18.76 -8.76 22.65
C GLY A 24 -17.73 -7.70 22.29
N GLY A 25 -16.69 -8.07 21.54
CA GLY A 25 -15.57 -7.19 21.19
C GLY A 25 -16.05 -5.80 20.76
N CYS A 26 -15.92 -4.83 21.67
CA CYS A 26 -16.17 -3.44 21.36
C CYS A 26 -15.09 -2.99 20.38
N LYS A 27 -15.42 -2.92 19.09
CA LYS A 27 -14.87 -1.84 18.27
C LYS A 27 -15.15 -0.55 19.04
N ASN A 28 -14.10 0.07 19.57
CA ASN A 28 -14.23 1.29 20.36
C ASN A 28 -14.86 2.36 19.46
N PRO A 29 -16.10 2.79 19.71
CA PRO A 29 -16.80 3.71 18.81
C PRO A 29 -16.18 5.12 18.78
N PHE A 30 -15.14 5.37 19.58
CA PHE A 30 -14.41 6.63 19.70
C PHE A 30 -12.95 6.58 19.21
N GLU A 31 -12.49 5.45 18.64
CA GLU A 31 -11.13 5.39 18.09
C GLU A 31 -11.01 6.30 16.87
N SER A 32 -10.01 7.19 16.87
CA SER A 32 -9.82 8.12 15.75
C SER A 32 -9.39 7.36 14.49
N LYS A 33 -9.95 7.75 13.35
CA LYS A 33 -9.68 7.08 12.06
C LYS A 33 -8.23 7.18 11.61
N ASP A 34 -7.51 8.18 12.10
CA ASP A 34 -6.11 8.48 11.82
C ASP A 34 -5.13 7.88 12.85
N LYS A 35 -5.61 7.13 13.86
CA LYS A 35 -4.71 6.48 14.81
C LYS A 35 -3.76 5.53 14.08
N GLY A 36 -2.46 5.80 14.20
CA GLY A 36 -1.41 5.00 13.56
C GLY A 36 -0.75 5.64 12.34
N VAL A 37 -1.24 6.79 11.86
CA VAL A 37 -0.70 7.48 10.68
C VAL A 37 0.77 7.85 10.83
N GLU A 38 1.17 8.35 11.99
CA GLU A 38 2.58 8.73 12.20
C GLU A 38 3.52 7.53 12.25
N GLN A 39 3.06 6.41 12.82
CA GLN A 39 3.82 5.16 12.77
C GLN A 39 3.94 4.64 11.33
N LEU A 40 2.90 4.78 10.51
CA LEU A 40 2.96 4.45 9.07
C LEU A 40 3.94 5.38 8.33
N ASN A 41 3.93 6.68 8.62
CA ASN A 41 4.90 7.65 8.06
C ASN A 41 6.35 7.26 8.41
N GLU A 42 6.58 6.80 9.64
CA GLU A 42 7.91 6.34 10.07
C GLU A 42 8.34 5.08 9.31
N ILE A 43 7.44 4.12 9.12
CA ILE A 43 7.72 2.93 8.30
C ILE A 43 8.06 3.31 6.87
N GLU A 44 7.29 4.20 6.23
CA GLU A 44 7.57 4.67 4.87
C GLU A 44 8.97 5.25 4.75
N LYS A 45 9.34 6.14 5.67
CA LYS A 45 10.67 6.76 5.67
C LYS A 45 11.78 5.72 5.83
N ARG A 46 11.66 4.83 6.81
CA ARG A 46 12.65 3.78 7.07
C ARG A 46 12.77 2.83 5.87
N TRP A 47 11.65 2.54 5.21
CA TRP A 47 11.60 1.73 4.02
C TRP A 47 12.26 2.42 2.83
N ASP A 48 11.95 3.69 2.56
CA ASP A 48 12.60 4.52 1.54
C ASP A 48 14.13 4.51 1.70
N ASP A 49 14.62 4.72 2.91
CA ASP A 49 16.06 4.73 3.18
C ASP A 49 16.69 3.34 2.93
N ALA A 50 16.03 2.27 3.37
CA ALA A 50 16.54 0.90 3.23
C ALA A 50 16.48 0.38 1.79
N ILE A 51 15.43 0.73 1.04
CA ILE A 51 15.24 0.28 -0.34
C ILE A 51 16.26 0.93 -1.27
N ASP A 52 16.64 2.19 -1.04
CA ASP A 52 17.72 2.87 -1.77
C ASP A 52 19.06 2.16 -1.58
N VAL A 53 19.38 1.81 -0.33
CA VAL A 53 20.60 1.07 -0.01
C VAL A 53 20.59 -0.29 -0.68
N ALA A 54 19.50 -1.05 -0.57
CA ALA A 54 19.38 -2.36 -1.22
C ALA A 54 19.53 -2.25 -2.75
N SER A 55 18.87 -1.28 -3.37
CA SER A 55 18.87 -1.08 -4.84
C SER A 55 20.23 -0.66 -5.40
N SER A 56 21.11 -0.09 -4.56
CA SER A 56 22.47 0.31 -4.93
C SER A 56 23.56 -0.68 -4.48
N THR A 57 23.17 -1.75 -3.78
CA THR A 57 24.11 -2.73 -3.21
C THR A 57 24.38 -3.88 -4.18
N ALA A 58 25.66 -4.21 -4.36
CA ALA A 58 26.06 -5.38 -5.15
C ALA A 58 25.59 -6.69 -4.51
N ARG A 59 25.28 -7.69 -5.35
CA ARG A 59 24.69 -8.97 -4.92
C ARG A 59 25.36 -9.62 -3.71
N ILE A 60 26.70 -9.60 -3.63
CA ILE A 60 27.46 -10.24 -2.56
C ILE A 60 27.22 -9.61 -1.18
N ALA A 61 26.87 -8.32 -1.12
CA ALA A 61 26.63 -7.57 0.11
C ALA A 61 25.12 -7.34 0.38
N LEU A 62 24.26 -7.72 -0.56
CA LEU A 62 22.81 -7.51 -0.53
C LEU A 62 22.05 -8.24 0.60
N PRO A 63 22.49 -9.39 1.16
CA PRO A 63 21.78 -10.05 2.26
C PRO A 63 21.53 -9.15 3.48
N THR A 64 22.48 -8.26 3.81
CA THR A 64 22.35 -7.36 4.97
C THR A 64 21.25 -6.30 4.77
N PRO A 65 21.23 -5.52 3.67
CA PRO A 65 20.10 -4.65 3.36
C PRO A 65 18.75 -5.37 3.27
N VAL A 66 18.70 -6.59 2.69
CA VAL A 66 17.45 -7.36 2.59
C VAL A 66 16.91 -7.76 3.97
N ALA A 67 17.77 -8.17 4.89
CA ALA A 67 17.37 -8.42 6.27
C ALA A 67 16.77 -7.17 6.93
N LYS A 68 17.34 -5.98 6.67
CA LYS A 68 16.80 -4.72 7.18
C LYS A 68 15.41 -4.41 6.62
N LEU A 69 15.17 -4.68 5.33
CA LEU A 69 13.85 -4.55 4.72
C LEU A 69 12.83 -5.50 5.38
N GLN A 70 13.21 -6.75 5.61
CA GLN A 70 12.38 -7.74 6.29
C GLN A 70 12.04 -7.32 7.73
N ASP A 71 12.99 -6.71 8.44
CA ASP A 71 12.76 -6.14 9.78
C ASP A 71 11.76 -4.99 9.76
N ILE A 72 11.90 -4.04 8.82
CA ILE A 72 10.94 -2.93 8.68
C ILE A 72 9.53 -3.45 8.38
N LYS A 73 9.41 -4.45 7.50
CA LYS A 73 8.14 -5.12 7.21
C LYS A 73 7.55 -5.79 8.45
N ARG A 74 8.37 -6.45 9.28
CA ARG A 74 7.92 -7.05 10.54
C ARG A 74 7.43 -5.99 11.53
N ASP A 75 8.12 -4.85 11.60
CA ASP A 75 7.70 -3.72 12.44
C ASP A 75 6.35 -3.17 11.97
N LEU A 76 6.11 -3.06 10.66
CA LEU A 76 4.80 -2.67 10.12
C LEU A 76 3.66 -3.56 10.65
N GLY A 77 3.90 -4.87 10.75
CA GLY A 77 2.95 -5.83 11.31
C GLY A 77 2.62 -5.62 12.79
N SER A 78 3.50 -4.94 13.53
CA SER A 78 3.35 -4.67 14.97
C SER A 78 2.69 -3.33 15.30
N ILE A 79 2.41 -2.50 14.29
CA ILE A 79 1.81 -1.18 14.52
C ILE A 79 0.34 -1.32 14.87
N GLU A 80 -0.05 -0.68 15.96
CA GLU A 80 -1.44 -0.46 16.35
C GLU A 80 -2.08 0.59 15.44
N LEU A 81 -3.10 0.17 14.68
CA LEU A 81 -3.81 0.99 13.70
C LEU A 81 -5.29 1.05 14.02
N SER A 82 -5.92 2.17 13.66
CA SER A 82 -7.37 2.27 13.58
C SER A 82 -7.94 1.20 12.63
N ASP A 83 -9.21 0.85 12.83
CA ASP A 83 -9.92 -0.05 11.90
C ASP A 83 -9.92 0.47 10.45
N CYS A 84 -9.88 1.79 10.26
CA CYS A 84 -9.80 2.42 8.94
C CYS A 84 -8.48 2.08 8.22
N LEU A 85 -7.36 2.06 8.96
CA LEU A 85 -6.01 1.93 8.40
C LEU A 85 -5.51 0.49 8.27
N LYS A 86 -6.19 -0.50 8.86
CA LYS A 86 -5.82 -1.92 8.73
C LYS A 86 -5.69 -2.38 7.27
N PRO A 87 -6.62 -2.05 6.35
CA PRO A 87 -6.47 -2.40 4.94
C PRO A 87 -5.29 -1.68 4.25
N ALA A 88 -4.90 -0.50 4.74
CA ALA A 88 -3.70 0.20 4.25
C ALA A 88 -2.44 -0.59 4.62
N ARG A 89 -2.32 -1.06 5.87
CA ARG A 89 -1.20 -1.90 6.31
C ARG A 89 -1.08 -3.18 5.49
N GLU A 90 -2.20 -3.84 5.18
CA GLU A 90 -2.20 -5.03 4.33
C GLU A 90 -1.66 -4.73 2.93
N ALA A 91 -2.12 -3.63 2.31
CA ALA A 91 -1.65 -3.22 0.99
C ALA A 91 -0.15 -2.87 1.00
N LEU A 92 0.33 -2.15 2.02
CA LEU A 92 1.76 -1.83 2.16
C LEU A 92 2.59 -3.09 2.41
N ASN A 93 2.11 -4.02 3.24
CA ASN A 93 2.77 -5.29 3.50
C ASN A 93 2.95 -6.12 2.21
N ASP A 94 1.90 -6.22 1.39
CA ASP A 94 1.95 -6.90 0.09
C ASP A 94 2.98 -6.26 -0.86
N TYR A 95 3.01 -4.92 -0.93
CA TYR A 95 4.00 -4.17 -1.71
C TYR A 95 5.42 -4.50 -1.24
N MET A 96 5.65 -4.47 0.07
CA MET A 96 6.96 -4.77 0.67
C MET A 96 7.41 -6.20 0.38
N ASP A 97 6.49 -7.17 0.46
CA ASP A 97 6.77 -8.57 0.14
C ASP A 97 7.21 -8.75 -1.31
N ILE A 98 6.51 -8.11 -2.24
CA ILE A 98 6.86 -8.14 -3.67
C ILE A 98 8.27 -7.59 -3.89
N LYS A 99 8.59 -6.41 -3.34
CA LYS A 99 9.91 -5.79 -3.53
C LYS A 99 11.02 -6.61 -2.86
N ILE A 100 10.81 -7.16 -1.67
CA ILE A 100 11.77 -8.07 -1.02
C ILE A 100 12.01 -9.30 -1.89
N ASN A 101 10.95 -9.90 -2.46
CA ASN A 101 11.09 -11.08 -3.29
C ASN A 101 11.89 -10.81 -4.57
N VAL A 102 11.80 -9.62 -5.15
CA VAL A 102 12.66 -9.22 -6.29
C VAL A 102 14.14 -9.28 -5.90
N PHE A 103 14.53 -8.78 -4.72
CA PHE A 103 15.93 -8.89 -4.28
C PHE A 103 16.33 -10.33 -3.98
N LEU A 104 15.46 -11.14 -3.39
CA LEU A 104 15.73 -12.56 -3.12
C LEU A 104 15.94 -13.34 -4.43
N GLN A 105 15.12 -13.09 -5.45
CA GLN A 105 15.29 -13.68 -6.78
C GLN A 105 16.60 -13.22 -7.44
N PHE A 106 16.89 -11.92 -7.37
CA PHE A 106 18.16 -11.38 -7.86
C PHE A 106 19.37 -12.00 -7.17
N MET A 107 19.34 -12.19 -5.85
CA MET A 107 20.39 -12.87 -5.09
C MET A 107 20.55 -14.34 -5.48
N ALA A 108 19.45 -15.00 -5.86
CA ALA A 108 19.41 -16.41 -6.25
C ALA A 108 19.71 -16.65 -7.75
N ASP A 109 20.14 -15.63 -8.50
CA ASP A 109 20.36 -15.72 -9.95
C ASP A 109 19.10 -16.15 -10.74
N GLN A 110 17.93 -15.77 -10.24
CA GLN A 110 16.65 -16.03 -10.90
C GLN A 110 16.16 -14.79 -11.63
N GLU A 111 15.54 -15.00 -12.78
CA GLU A 111 14.79 -13.96 -13.48
C GLU A 111 13.67 -13.44 -12.56
N PRO A 112 13.57 -12.12 -12.36
CA PRO A 112 12.51 -11.56 -11.54
C PRO A 112 11.17 -11.85 -12.20
N THR A 113 10.29 -12.53 -11.48
CA THR A 113 8.90 -12.65 -11.90
C THR A 113 8.32 -11.23 -12.00
N LYS A 114 7.60 -10.91 -13.08
CA LYS A 114 6.92 -9.62 -13.18
C LYS A 114 5.86 -9.54 -12.09
N PHE A 115 6.15 -8.84 -11.01
CA PHE A 115 5.20 -8.57 -9.95
C PHE A 115 4.63 -7.17 -10.13
N GLY A 116 3.30 -7.07 -10.20
CA GLY A 116 2.61 -5.79 -10.11
C GLY A 116 2.63 -5.29 -8.66
N SER A 117 3.65 -4.51 -8.29
CA SER A 117 3.70 -3.82 -6.99
C SER A 117 2.83 -2.57 -6.95
N ASP A 118 2.60 -1.97 -8.11
CA ASP A 118 2.12 -0.60 -8.23
C ASP A 118 0.68 -0.45 -7.74
N ASP A 119 -0.19 -1.39 -8.08
CA ASP A 119 -1.58 -1.42 -7.61
C ASP A 119 -1.68 -1.49 -6.07
N LYS A 120 -0.73 -2.18 -5.42
CA LYS A 120 -0.67 -2.30 -3.96
C LYS A 120 -0.28 -0.97 -3.32
N LEU A 121 0.71 -0.30 -3.93
CA LEU A 121 1.17 1.01 -3.45
C LEU A 121 0.11 2.09 -3.66
N ILE A 122 -0.56 2.11 -4.82
CA ILE A 122 -1.69 3.00 -5.10
C ILE A 122 -2.79 2.78 -4.06
N LYS A 123 -3.20 1.52 -3.85
CA LYS A 123 -4.22 1.16 -2.86
C LYS A 123 -3.85 1.64 -1.46
N TYR A 124 -2.60 1.45 -1.04
CA TYR A 124 -2.11 1.92 0.24
C TYR A 124 -2.32 3.44 0.42
N PHE A 125 -1.86 4.25 -0.53
CA PHE A 125 -1.97 5.71 -0.43
C PHE A 125 -3.41 6.21 -0.58
N SER A 126 -4.25 5.55 -1.38
CA SER A 126 -5.69 5.88 -1.44
C SER A 126 -6.37 5.69 -0.08
N ILE A 127 -6.19 4.54 0.57
CA ILE A 127 -6.81 4.25 1.87
C ILE A 127 -6.26 5.20 2.94
N LYS A 128 -4.94 5.41 2.97
CA LYS A 128 -4.32 6.30 3.94
C LYS A 128 -4.89 7.71 3.82
N LYS A 129 -5.05 8.23 2.61
CA LYS A 129 -5.66 9.55 2.35
C LYS A 129 -7.12 9.61 2.81
N GLU A 130 -7.91 8.58 2.54
CA GLU A 130 -9.31 8.51 2.98
C GLU A 130 -9.45 8.48 4.51
N CYS A 131 -8.52 7.83 5.21
CA CYS A 131 -8.53 7.69 6.66
C CYS A 131 -7.87 8.85 7.41
N ALA A 132 -6.98 9.60 6.76
CA ALA A 132 -6.10 10.60 7.36
C ALA A 132 -6.10 11.95 6.62
N ALA A 133 -7.26 12.36 6.09
CA ALA A 133 -7.40 13.53 5.22
C ALA A 133 -6.83 14.85 5.80
N ASP A 134 -6.64 14.93 7.12
CA ASP A 134 -6.12 16.10 7.83
C ASP A 134 -4.63 15.98 8.23
N GLN A 135 -3.96 14.85 7.95
CA GLN A 135 -2.60 14.54 8.43
C GLN A 135 -1.58 14.20 7.32
N GLU A 136 -1.70 14.79 6.13
CA GLU A 136 -0.68 14.58 5.10
C GLU A 136 0.68 15.17 5.54
N PRO A 137 1.80 14.42 5.40
CA PRO A 137 3.11 14.94 5.74
C PRO A 137 3.48 16.12 4.81
N LYS A 138 4.11 17.15 5.37
CA LYS A 138 4.54 18.37 4.63
C LYS A 138 5.40 18.08 3.39
N LYS A 139 6.07 16.92 3.36
CA LYS A 139 6.84 16.42 2.23
C LYS A 139 6.39 14.99 1.94
N PRO A 140 6.00 14.67 0.69
CA PRO A 140 5.64 13.30 0.32
C PRO A 140 6.87 12.38 0.42
N SER A 141 6.64 11.15 0.85
CA SER A 141 7.64 10.07 0.80
C SER A 141 7.99 9.72 -0.65
N LYS A 142 9.10 9.02 -0.88
CA LYS A 142 9.41 8.53 -2.23
C LYS A 142 8.37 7.51 -2.66
N LEU A 143 7.92 6.66 -1.75
CA LEU A 143 6.76 5.78 -1.95
C LEU A 143 5.51 6.55 -2.43
N ALA A 144 5.18 7.70 -1.83
CA ALA A 144 4.04 8.51 -2.29
C ALA A 144 4.24 9.06 -3.71
N THR A 145 5.49 9.38 -4.07
CA THR A 145 5.86 9.84 -5.41
C THR A 145 5.79 8.69 -6.43
N GLU A 146 6.27 7.50 -6.08
CA GLU A 146 6.14 6.28 -6.90
C GLU A 146 4.65 5.95 -7.14
N ALA A 147 3.82 6.03 -6.11
CA ALA A 147 2.38 5.76 -6.20
C ALA A 147 1.66 6.72 -7.16
N THR A 148 1.96 8.02 -7.06
CA THR A 148 1.36 9.03 -7.94
C THR A 148 1.82 8.88 -9.39
N ALA A 149 3.10 8.58 -9.62
CA ALA A 149 3.61 8.27 -10.96
C ALA A 149 2.94 7.02 -11.54
N ALA A 150 2.83 5.95 -10.76
CA ALA A 150 2.17 4.71 -11.16
C ALA A 150 0.68 4.93 -11.48
N GLU A 151 -0.03 5.72 -10.68
CA GLU A 151 -1.43 6.06 -10.92
C GLU A 151 -1.62 6.83 -12.24
N VAL A 152 -0.72 7.77 -12.57
CA VAL A 152 -0.73 8.50 -13.85
C VAL A 152 -0.50 7.56 -15.02
N ILE A 153 0.47 6.64 -14.91
CA ILE A 153 0.76 5.64 -15.95
C ILE A 153 -0.46 4.74 -16.16
N ALA A 154 -1.08 4.24 -15.09
CA ALA A 154 -2.27 3.39 -15.15
C ALA A 154 -3.45 4.11 -15.83
N LYS A 155 -3.70 5.38 -15.47
CA LYS A 155 -4.75 6.20 -16.10
C LYS A 155 -4.48 6.48 -17.58
N THR A 156 -3.22 6.76 -17.93
CA THR A 156 -2.82 6.98 -19.32
C THR A 156 -3.04 5.73 -20.16
N LYS A 157 -2.64 4.56 -19.65
CA LYS A 157 -2.86 3.28 -20.31
C LYS A 157 -4.35 2.96 -20.46
N ALA A 158 -5.15 3.14 -19.41
CA ALA A 158 -6.60 2.93 -19.51
C ALA A 158 -7.25 3.85 -20.55
N THR A 159 -6.77 5.09 -20.68
CA THR A 159 -7.26 6.05 -21.68
C THR A 159 -6.84 5.66 -23.09
N SER A 160 -5.60 5.21 -23.29
CA SER A 160 -5.14 4.70 -24.60
C SER A 160 -5.90 3.44 -25.00
N ASP A 161 -6.08 2.49 -24.08
CA ASP A 161 -6.81 1.25 -24.34
C ASP A 161 -8.27 1.55 -24.70
N ALA A 162 -8.92 2.48 -23.98
CA ALA A 162 -10.27 2.94 -24.31
C ALA A 162 -10.35 3.63 -25.68
N ALA A 163 -9.33 4.42 -26.05
CA ALA A 163 -9.26 5.07 -27.36
C ALA A 163 -9.06 4.04 -28.50
N VAL A 164 -8.21 3.03 -28.29
CA VAL A 164 -7.99 1.91 -29.22
C VAL A 164 -9.26 1.09 -29.38
N MET A 165 -9.96 0.76 -28.29
CA MET A 165 -11.23 0.05 -28.33
C MET A 165 -12.30 0.83 -29.11
N LYS A 166 -12.36 2.16 -28.91
CA LYS A 166 -13.27 3.04 -29.66
C LYS A 166 -12.93 3.07 -31.15
N ALA A 167 -11.65 3.25 -31.50
CA ALA A 167 -11.21 3.33 -32.89
C ALA A 167 -11.36 2.00 -33.65
N ALA A 168 -11.09 0.87 -32.99
CA ALA A 168 -11.35 -0.47 -33.54
C ALA A 168 -12.85 -0.65 -33.82
N LYS A 169 -13.71 -0.27 -32.87
CA LYS A 169 -15.16 -0.33 -33.02
C LYS A 169 -15.69 0.55 -34.16
N GLU A 170 -15.16 1.78 -34.31
CA GLU A 170 -15.53 2.69 -35.40
C GLU A 170 -15.14 2.13 -36.78
N LYS A 171 -14.06 1.36 -36.86
CA LYS A 171 -13.65 0.67 -38.09
C LYS A 171 -14.32 -0.70 -38.29
N GLY A 172 -15.17 -1.14 -37.37
CA GLY A 172 -15.78 -2.48 -37.42
C GLY A 172 -14.77 -3.62 -37.26
N MET A 173 -13.59 -3.32 -36.69
CA MET A 173 -12.48 -4.25 -36.50
C MET A 173 -12.39 -4.67 -35.03
N SER A 174 -11.81 -5.83 -34.77
CA SER A 174 -11.36 -6.19 -33.43
C SER A 174 -10.15 -5.34 -33.01
N VAL A 175 -9.94 -5.22 -31.70
CA VAL A 175 -8.78 -4.51 -31.13
C VAL A 175 -7.47 -5.09 -31.67
N ALA A 176 -7.37 -6.42 -31.74
CA ALA A 176 -6.19 -7.10 -32.25
C ALA A 176 -5.93 -6.81 -33.74
N GLU A 177 -6.98 -6.75 -34.57
CA GLU A 177 -6.86 -6.37 -35.99
C GLU A 177 -6.44 -4.91 -36.15
N PHE A 178 -6.96 -4.02 -35.31
CA PHE A 178 -6.61 -2.60 -35.33
C PHE A 178 -5.15 -2.38 -34.92
N GLU A 179 -4.69 -3.05 -33.86
CA GLU A 179 -3.31 -2.98 -33.38
C GLU A 179 -2.32 -3.59 -34.38
N ALA A 180 -2.66 -4.73 -34.99
CA ALA A 180 -1.83 -5.35 -36.03
C ALA A 180 -1.71 -4.44 -37.27
N MET A 181 -2.80 -3.76 -37.66
CA MET A 181 -2.78 -2.82 -38.77
C MET A 181 -1.96 -1.56 -38.46
N ALA A 182 -2.01 -1.06 -37.22
CA ALA A 182 -1.17 0.05 -36.77
C ALA A 182 0.33 -0.33 -36.76
N ALA A 183 0.68 -1.49 -36.20
CA ALA A 183 2.06 -1.98 -36.18
C ALA A 183 2.63 -2.23 -37.58
N ALA A 184 1.82 -2.75 -38.51
CA ALA A 184 2.24 -2.91 -39.90
C ALA A 184 2.51 -1.56 -40.58
N SER A 185 1.70 -0.53 -40.28
CA SER A 185 1.88 0.81 -40.83
C SER A 185 3.15 1.51 -40.31
N GLU A 186 3.49 1.34 -39.03
CA GLU A 186 4.73 1.86 -38.44
C GLU A 186 5.97 1.17 -39.01
N ALA A 187 5.92 -0.15 -39.21
CA ALA A 187 7.02 -0.90 -39.84
C ALA A 187 7.27 -0.48 -41.30
N THR A 188 6.21 -0.18 -42.07
CA THR A 188 6.36 0.35 -43.43
C THR A 188 6.90 1.77 -43.47
N ALA A 189 6.54 2.62 -42.50
CA ALA A 189 7.07 3.97 -42.39
C ALA A 189 8.57 3.95 -42.06
N ALA A 190 8.99 3.15 -41.07
CA ALA A 190 10.39 3.00 -40.71
C ALA A 190 11.26 2.42 -41.85
N ALA A 191 10.73 1.47 -42.63
CA ALA A 191 11.41 0.95 -43.81
C ALA A 191 11.58 2.01 -44.91
N SER A 192 10.61 2.90 -45.07
CA SER A 192 10.68 4.00 -46.06
C SER A 192 11.67 5.09 -45.67
N GLU A 193 11.77 5.43 -44.38
CA GLU A 193 12.78 6.38 -43.87
C GLU A 193 14.20 5.82 -43.96
N ALA A 194 14.38 4.52 -43.69
CA ALA A 194 15.68 3.85 -43.84
C ALA A 194 16.17 3.83 -45.30
N MET A 195 15.28 3.65 -46.27
CA MET A 195 15.64 3.71 -47.70
C MET A 195 15.95 5.13 -48.18
N ALA A 196 15.28 6.14 -47.61
CA ALA A 196 15.55 7.55 -47.93
C ALA A 196 16.90 8.04 -47.37
N ALA A 197 17.37 7.47 -46.27
CA ALA A 197 18.66 7.82 -45.64
C ALA A 197 19.88 7.17 -46.32
N SER A 198 19.68 6.22 -47.24
CA SER A 198 20.75 5.52 -47.97
C SER A 198 21.09 6.10 -49.35
N HIS A 199 20.61 7.31 -49.66
CA HIS A 199 20.88 8.06 -50.90
C HIS A 199 21.72 9.31 -50.68
#